data_AF-A0AAV2Z1Q4-F1
#
_entry.id   AF-A0AAV2Z1Q4-F1
#
_cell.length_a   1.000
_cell.length_b   1.000
_cell.length_c   1.000
_cell.angle_alpha   90.00
_cell.angle_beta   90.00
_cell.angle_gamma   90.00
#
_symmetry.space_group_name_H-M   'P 1'
#
loop_
_entity.id
_entity.type
_entity.pdbx_description
1 polymer ?
#
loop_
_entity_poly.entity_id
_entity_poly.type
_entity_poly.pdbx_seq_one_letter_code
_entity_poly.pdbx_strand_id
1 'polypeptide(L)'
;MVIDVVEGTAIASLEHMHVILGKRPQSFPSIAAAIDWSLHSGTVRNPEAARVSIPSQVVQRSNGSFGWRTDLKSSAPFWRDWFAGLSEQFLSIPLPKILVLAGSDRLDTALTRGQMQGKFELRLLYGTGHVIQEDCPSKLVEAILEFCGRCSLSVGGSFRPGGAVKSASEILAEKLAKARAMVPK
;
A
#
# COMPACT_ATOMS: atom_id res chain seq x y z
N MET A 1 -8.05 -2.15 -7.26
CA MET A 1 -7.16 -1.46 -6.30
C MET A 1 -5.73 -1.89 -6.58
N VAL A 2 -4.77 -0.98 -6.49
CA VAL A 2 -3.33 -1.28 -6.53
C VAL A 2 -2.69 -0.61 -5.31
N ILE A 3 -1.72 -1.28 -4.67
CA ILE A 3 -1.00 -0.79 -3.49
C ILE A 3 0.49 -0.84 -3.80
N ASP A 4 1.17 0.27 -3.56
CA ASP A 4 2.62 0.47 -3.62
C ASP A 4 3.32 -0.03 -4.90
N VAL A 5 2.65 0.12 -6.05
CA VAL A 5 3.24 -0.26 -7.34
C VAL A 5 2.95 0.81 -8.39
N VAL A 6 4.01 1.28 -9.03
CA VAL A 6 4.00 2.06 -10.27
C VAL A 6 4.95 1.36 -11.25
N GLU A 7 4.50 1.10 -12.47
CA GLU A 7 5.29 0.33 -13.46
C GLU A 7 6.69 0.92 -13.66
N GLY A 8 6.79 2.23 -13.89
CA GLY A 8 8.06 2.89 -14.10
C GLY A 8 9.04 2.76 -12.93
N THR A 9 8.56 2.93 -11.68
CA THR A 9 9.43 2.80 -10.49
C THR A 9 9.77 1.34 -10.21
N ALA A 10 8.82 0.42 -10.43
CA ALA A 10 9.04 -1.01 -10.27
C ALA A 10 10.12 -1.52 -11.23
N ILE A 11 10.01 -1.21 -12.53
CA ILE A 11 10.99 -1.64 -13.55
C ILE A 11 12.37 -1.05 -13.25
N ALA A 12 12.47 0.24 -12.91
CA ALA A 12 13.75 0.85 -12.54
C ALA A 12 14.37 0.19 -11.30
N SER A 13 13.55 -0.25 -10.35
CA SER A 13 14.01 -0.90 -9.13
C SER A 13 14.50 -2.34 -9.35
N LEU A 14 14.07 -3.01 -10.42
CA LEU A 14 14.47 -4.40 -10.73
C LEU A 14 15.99 -4.56 -10.86
N GLU A 15 16.69 -3.56 -11.40
CA GLU A 15 18.15 -3.57 -11.53
C GLU A 15 18.86 -3.71 -10.18
N HIS A 16 18.23 -3.21 -9.11
CA HIS A 16 18.77 -3.24 -7.75
C HIS A 16 18.26 -4.41 -6.92
N MET A 17 17.25 -5.15 -7.39
CA MET A 17 16.64 -6.24 -6.62
C MET A 17 17.61 -7.35 -6.28
N HIS A 18 18.56 -7.67 -7.17
CA HIS A 18 19.58 -8.67 -6.89
C HIS A 18 20.48 -8.28 -5.71
N VAL A 19 20.79 -6.99 -5.57
CA VAL A 19 21.59 -6.45 -4.46
C VAL A 19 20.79 -6.52 -3.16
N ILE A 20 19.50 -6.15 -3.19
CA ILE A 20 18.61 -6.23 -2.03
C ILE A 20 18.50 -7.68 -1.54
N LEU A 21 18.29 -8.62 -2.45
CA LEU A 21 18.22 -10.05 -2.11
C LEU A 21 19.57 -10.63 -1.68
N GLY A 22 20.68 -10.07 -2.14
CA GLY A 22 22.03 -10.43 -1.68
C GLY A 22 22.29 -10.05 -0.21
N LYS A 23 21.67 -8.98 0.29
CA LYS A 23 21.80 -8.53 1.69
C LYS A 23 20.97 -9.37 2.68
N ARG A 24 20.06 -10.21 2.21
CA ARG A 24 19.24 -11.07 3.07
C ARG A 24 20.10 -12.17 3.71
N PRO A 25 19.98 -12.42 5.02
CA PRO A 25 20.55 -13.59 5.65
C PRO A 25 20.07 -14.87 4.95
N GLN A 26 20.97 -15.83 4.74
CA GLN A 26 20.62 -17.12 4.14
C GLN A 26 19.83 -18.01 5.11
N SER A 27 20.04 -17.81 6.40
CA SER A 27 19.36 -18.53 7.47
C SER A 27 19.26 -17.70 8.75
N PHE A 28 18.32 -18.08 9.60
CA PHE A 28 18.09 -17.56 10.93
C PHE A 28 18.18 -18.70 11.96
N PRO A 29 18.67 -18.43 13.18
CA PRO A 29 18.69 -19.43 14.24
C PRO A 29 17.30 -19.73 14.82
N SER A 30 16.35 -18.80 14.67
CA SER A 30 14.98 -18.94 15.18
C SER A 30 14.02 -18.04 14.40
N ILE A 31 12.72 -18.26 14.56
CA ILE A 31 11.68 -17.36 14.03
C ILE A 31 11.80 -15.96 14.65
N ALA A 32 12.12 -15.87 15.94
CA ALA A 32 12.32 -14.59 16.62
C ALA A 32 13.44 -13.77 15.95
N ALA A 33 14.57 -14.41 15.62
CA ALA A 33 15.66 -13.73 14.91
C ALA A 33 15.27 -13.27 13.50
N ALA A 34 14.38 -13.99 12.81
CA ALA A 34 13.84 -13.56 11.52
C ALA A 34 12.91 -12.34 11.65
N ILE A 35 12.07 -12.32 12.69
CA ILE A 35 11.21 -11.17 13.02
C ILE A 35 12.08 -9.95 13.34
N ASP A 36 13.07 -10.11 14.23
CA ASP A 36 13.97 -9.03 14.63
C ASP A 36 14.70 -8.46 13.41
N TRP A 37 15.29 -9.32 12.57
CA TRP A 37 15.96 -8.86 11.35
C TRP A 37 14.99 -8.10 10.41
N SER A 38 13.75 -8.56 10.27
CA SER A 38 12.75 -7.91 9.40
C SER A 38 12.38 -6.51 9.87
N LEU A 39 12.31 -6.31 11.19
CA LEU A 39 12.11 -5.01 11.82
C LEU A 39 13.33 -4.10 11.67
N HIS A 40 14.53 -4.61 11.99
CA HIS A 40 15.77 -3.82 11.94
C HIS A 40 16.18 -3.45 10.51
N SER A 41 15.91 -4.32 9.53
CA SER A 41 16.17 -4.04 8.10
C SER A 41 15.17 -3.06 7.49
N GLY A 42 14.06 -2.77 8.19
CA GLY A 42 12.97 -1.95 7.67
C GLY A 42 12.11 -2.66 6.61
N THR A 43 12.20 -4.00 6.51
CA THR A 43 11.34 -4.80 5.62
C THR A 43 9.88 -4.70 6.03
N VAL A 44 9.61 -4.74 7.34
CA VAL A 44 8.32 -4.46 7.97
C VAL A 44 8.62 -3.51 9.13
N ARG A 45 7.80 -2.49 9.34
CA ARG A 45 7.98 -1.50 10.42
C ARG A 45 7.11 -1.76 11.63
N ASN A 46 6.01 -2.49 11.44
CA ASN A 46 5.06 -2.82 12.50
C ASN A 46 5.44 -4.14 13.21
N PRO A 47 5.79 -4.10 14.52
CA PRO A 47 6.13 -5.30 15.27
C PRO A 47 5.00 -6.33 15.38
N GLU A 48 3.75 -5.88 15.46
CA GLU A 48 2.59 -6.76 15.56
C GLU A 48 2.40 -7.52 14.24
N ALA A 49 2.43 -6.80 13.11
CA ALA A 49 2.35 -7.42 11.79
C ALA A 49 3.51 -8.40 11.55
N ALA A 50 4.74 -8.01 11.91
CA ALA A 50 5.90 -8.88 11.72
C ALA A 50 5.79 -10.21 12.49
N ARG A 51 5.23 -10.20 13.71
CA ARG A 51 5.01 -11.43 14.49
C ARG A 51 4.01 -12.38 13.84
N VAL A 52 3.10 -11.87 13.00
CA VAL A 52 2.10 -12.65 12.27
C VAL A 52 2.60 -13.07 10.89
N SER A 53 3.20 -12.15 10.13
CA SER A 53 3.55 -12.36 8.72
C SER A 53 4.86 -13.12 8.53
N ILE A 54 5.91 -12.78 9.28
CA ILE A 54 7.28 -13.32 9.08
C ILE A 54 7.38 -14.83 9.32
N PRO A 55 6.73 -15.45 10.33
CA PRO A 55 6.82 -16.90 10.53
C PRO A 55 6.43 -17.71 9.28
N SER A 56 5.47 -17.21 8.50
CA SER A 56 5.03 -17.85 7.25
C SER A 56 6.04 -17.68 6.10
N GLN A 57 6.95 -16.71 6.17
CA GLN A 57 7.95 -16.45 5.14
C GLN A 57 9.22 -17.31 5.30
N VAL A 58 9.36 -18.01 6.42
CA VAL A 58 10.47 -18.91 6.70
C VAL A 58 10.02 -20.36 6.86
N VAL A 59 10.95 -21.29 6.68
CA VAL A 59 10.76 -22.74 6.87
C VAL A 59 11.97 -23.32 7.61
N GLN A 60 11.71 -24.26 8.51
CA GLN A 60 12.78 -24.98 9.22
C GLN A 60 13.48 -25.94 8.26
N ARG A 61 14.82 -25.95 8.31
CA ARG A 61 15.69 -26.85 7.54
C ARG A 61 16.11 -28.05 8.38
N SER A 62 16.68 -29.06 7.74
CA SER A 62 17.15 -30.29 8.38
C SER A 62 18.19 -30.06 9.48
N ASN A 63 18.99 -29.00 9.37
CA ASN A 63 19.98 -28.60 10.37
C ASN A 63 19.40 -27.78 11.54
N GLY A 64 18.07 -27.66 11.65
CA GLY A 64 17.38 -26.89 12.70
C GLY A 64 17.33 -25.38 12.46
N SER A 65 18.07 -24.84 11.49
CA SER A 65 17.99 -23.41 11.12
C SER A 65 16.73 -23.10 10.33
N PHE A 66 16.36 -21.83 10.27
CA PHE A 66 15.24 -21.34 9.47
C PHE A 66 15.77 -20.66 8.21
N GLY A 67 15.12 -20.85 7.08
CA GLY A 67 15.44 -20.15 5.85
C GLY A 67 14.23 -19.57 5.16
N TRP A 68 14.44 -18.67 4.22
CA TRP A 68 13.37 -18.17 3.37
C TRP A 68 12.64 -19.32 2.68
N ARG A 69 11.31 -19.29 2.76
CA ARG A 69 10.44 -20.30 2.16
C ARG A 69 10.55 -20.31 0.64
N THR A 70 10.73 -19.14 0.04
CA THR A 70 10.77 -18.95 -1.41
C THR A 70 12.13 -18.41 -1.83
N ASP A 71 12.75 -19.05 -2.81
CA ASP A 71 13.87 -18.45 -3.53
C ASP A 71 13.34 -17.42 -4.54
N LEU A 72 13.23 -16.17 -4.11
CA LEU A 72 12.75 -15.10 -4.98
C LEU A 72 13.69 -14.86 -6.17
N LYS A 73 14.99 -15.19 -6.08
CA LYS A 73 15.92 -15.00 -7.20
C LYS A 73 15.59 -15.91 -8.38
N SER A 74 15.04 -17.10 -8.11
CA SER A 74 14.63 -18.04 -9.15
C SER A 74 13.53 -17.50 -10.07
N SER A 75 12.72 -16.53 -9.60
CA SER A 75 11.68 -15.88 -10.40
C SER A 75 12.14 -14.65 -11.18
N ALA A 76 13.43 -14.29 -11.10
CA ALA A 76 14.00 -13.14 -11.80
C ALA A 76 13.68 -13.06 -13.30
N PRO A 77 13.65 -14.17 -14.06
CA PRO A 77 13.28 -14.13 -15.47
C PRO A 77 11.88 -13.56 -15.74
N PHE A 78 10.98 -13.60 -14.75
CA PHE A 78 9.57 -13.18 -14.89
C PHE A 78 9.29 -11.77 -14.38
N TRP A 79 10.20 -11.15 -13.62
CA TRP A 79 9.92 -9.91 -12.92
C TRP A 79 9.51 -8.77 -13.86
N ARG A 80 10.18 -8.63 -15.00
CA ARG A 80 9.84 -7.58 -15.98
C ARG A 80 8.40 -7.73 -16.47
N ASP A 81 8.00 -8.95 -16.79
CA ASP A 81 6.68 -9.25 -17.36
C ASP A 81 5.55 -9.07 -16.35
N TRP A 82 5.84 -9.11 -15.03
CA TRP A 82 4.85 -8.78 -14.01
C TRP A 82 4.46 -7.30 -13.99
N PHE A 83 5.36 -6.41 -14.41
CA PHE A 83 5.15 -4.96 -14.36
C PHE A 83 4.91 -4.34 -15.74
N ALA A 84 5.43 -4.93 -16.82
CA ALA A 84 5.29 -4.38 -18.16
C ALA A 84 3.82 -4.25 -18.57
N GLY A 85 3.39 -3.03 -18.88
CA GLY A 85 2.01 -2.71 -19.25
C GLY A 85 1.01 -2.68 -18.09
N LEU A 86 1.45 -2.84 -16.85
CA LEU A 86 0.59 -2.82 -15.66
C LEU A 86 -0.18 -1.50 -15.54
N SER A 87 0.45 -0.37 -15.85
CA SER A 87 -0.19 0.94 -15.73
C SER A 87 -1.34 1.10 -16.74
N GLU A 88 -1.14 0.68 -17.98
CA GLU A 88 -2.19 0.71 -19.01
C GLU A 88 -3.30 -0.30 -18.71
N GLN A 89 -2.96 -1.51 -18.25
CA GLN A 89 -3.94 -2.51 -17.82
C GLN A 89 -4.82 -1.97 -16.68
N PHE A 90 -4.21 -1.35 -15.66
CA PHE A 90 -4.94 -0.72 -14.56
C PHE A 90 -5.89 0.37 -15.05
N LEU A 91 -5.44 1.22 -15.97
CA LEU A 91 -6.27 2.29 -16.54
C LEU A 91 -7.40 1.77 -17.44
N SER A 92 -7.22 0.61 -18.08
CA SER A 92 -8.20 0.03 -19.00
C SER A 92 -9.46 -0.52 -18.30
N ILE A 93 -9.35 -0.87 -17.02
CA ILE A 93 -10.46 -1.46 -16.25
C ILE A 93 -11.60 -0.44 -16.07
N PRO A 94 -12.84 -0.72 -16.54
CA PRO A 94 -13.96 0.22 -16.53
C PRO A 94 -14.72 0.24 -15.19
N LEU A 95 -13.99 0.16 -14.08
CA LEU A 95 -14.55 0.20 -12.72
C LEU A 95 -13.88 1.32 -11.91
N PRO A 96 -14.50 1.79 -10.82
CA PRO A 96 -13.83 2.66 -9.87
C PRO A 96 -12.54 2.00 -9.35
N LYS A 97 -11.46 2.77 -9.27
CA LYS A 97 -10.14 2.29 -8.89
C LYS A 97 -9.51 3.24 -7.88
N ILE A 98 -8.71 2.67 -6.99
CA ILE A 98 -7.83 3.38 -6.08
C ILE A 98 -6.41 2.83 -6.23
N LEU A 99 -5.44 3.75 -6.25
CA LEU A 99 -4.00 3.51 -6.17
C LEU A 99 -3.50 4.11 -4.86
N VAL A 100 -2.89 3.29 -4.00
CA VAL A 100 -2.34 3.71 -2.71
C VAL A 100 -0.81 3.61 -2.76
N LEU A 101 -0.07 4.68 -2.42
CA LEU A 101 1.40 4.70 -2.46
C LEU A 101 1.99 5.15 -1.13
N ALA A 102 3.17 4.62 -0.77
CA ALA A 102 3.89 4.99 0.45
C ALA A 102 4.40 6.45 0.45
N GLY A 103 4.49 7.06 -0.73
CA GLY A 103 4.58 8.51 -0.91
C GLY A 103 5.60 8.99 -1.93
N SER A 104 6.80 8.41 -1.96
CA SER A 104 7.91 8.92 -2.81
C SER A 104 7.86 8.48 -4.26
N ASP A 105 6.98 7.55 -4.62
CA ASP A 105 6.90 7.04 -5.99
C ASP A 105 6.38 8.10 -6.95
N ARG A 106 7.19 8.33 -7.99
CA ARG A 106 6.77 9.16 -9.12
C ARG A 106 5.82 8.32 -9.96
N LEU A 107 4.60 8.82 -10.16
CA LEU A 107 3.71 8.27 -11.17
C LEU A 107 4.42 8.29 -12.53
N ASP A 108 4.30 7.21 -13.28
CA ASP A 108 4.72 7.21 -14.68
C ASP A 108 3.80 8.13 -15.52
N THR A 109 4.16 8.33 -16.79
CA THR A 109 3.40 9.20 -17.68
C THR A 109 1.94 8.74 -17.88
N ALA A 110 1.69 7.43 -17.94
CA ALA A 110 0.35 6.89 -18.14
C ALA A 110 -0.53 7.16 -16.91
N LEU A 111 -0.05 6.81 -15.71
CA LEU A 111 -0.75 7.05 -14.44
C LEU A 111 -0.89 8.55 -14.15
N THR A 112 0.09 9.38 -14.50
CA THR A 112 -0.02 10.84 -14.39
C THR A 112 -1.18 11.37 -15.24
N ARG A 113 -1.25 10.96 -16.51
CA ARG A 113 -2.37 11.35 -17.40
C ARG A 113 -3.70 10.80 -16.87
N GLY A 114 -3.73 9.55 -16.43
CA GLY A 114 -4.93 8.92 -15.87
C GLY A 114 -5.44 9.64 -14.62
N GLN A 115 -4.53 10.06 -13.75
CA GLN A 115 -4.86 10.83 -12.55
C GLN A 115 -5.42 12.21 -12.90
N MET A 116 -4.79 12.93 -13.86
CA MET A 116 -5.28 14.22 -14.33
C MET A 116 -6.66 14.12 -15.01
N GLN A 117 -6.98 12.97 -15.59
CA GLN A 117 -8.30 12.67 -16.18
C GLN A 117 -9.32 12.15 -15.14
N GLY A 118 -8.94 11.98 -13.87
CA GLY A 118 -9.80 11.45 -12.82
C GLY A 118 -10.17 9.96 -12.99
N LYS A 119 -9.33 9.17 -13.69
CA LYS A 119 -9.61 7.75 -13.97
C LYS A 119 -9.50 6.82 -12.76
N PHE A 120 -8.85 7.28 -11.71
CA PHE A 120 -8.70 6.57 -10.44
C PHE A 120 -8.50 7.59 -9.30
N GLU A 121 -8.66 7.14 -8.06
CA GLU A 121 -8.27 7.89 -6.88
C GLU A 121 -6.84 7.55 -6.47
N LEU A 122 -6.04 8.57 -6.16
CA LEU A 122 -4.70 8.41 -5.62
C LEU A 122 -4.71 8.72 -4.13
N ARG A 123 -4.22 7.79 -3.30
CA ARG A 123 -4.00 8.00 -1.86
C ARG A 123 -2.53 7.85 -1.52
N LEU A 124 -1.97 8.84 -0.83
CA LEU A 124 -0.59 8.81 -0.36
C LEU A 124 -0.56 8.56 1.15
N LEU A 125 0.11 7.49 1.58
CA LEU A 125 0.26 7.08 2.97
C LEU A 125 1.73 7.20 3.41
N TYR A 126 2.14 8.43 3.67
CA TYR A 126 3.50 8.76 4.11
C TYR A 126 3.91 8.06 5.40
N GLY A 127 5.22 7.81 5.52
CA GLY A 127 5.83 7.21 6.70
C GLY A 127 5.81 5.68 6.72
N THR A 128 5.38 5.05 5.62
CA THR A 128 5.41 3.59 5.41
C THR A 128 6.63 3.16 4.61
N GLY A 129 6.97 1.87 4.68
CA GLY A 129 7.80 1.19 3.69
C GLY A 129 6.94 0.58 2.59
N HIS A 130 7.48 -0.44 1.91
CA HIS A 130 6.82 -1.06 0.75
C HIS A 130 5.64 -1.98 1.09
N VAL A 131 5.45 -2.30 2.36
CA VAL A 131 4.36 -3.17 2.85
C VAL A 131 3.35 -2.32 3.62
N ILE A 132 2.74 -1.36 2.93
CA ILE A 132 1.78 -0.38 3.50
C ILE A 132 0.72 -1.07 4.38
N GLN A 133 0.18 -2.19 3.91
CA GLN A 133 -0.83 -2.99 4.61
C GLN A 133 -0.35 -3.57 5.95
N GLU A 134 0.95 -3.84 6.10
CA GLU A 134 1.55 -4.30 7.35
C GLU A 134 1.99 -3.12 8.22
N ASP A 135 2.55 -2.08 7.61
CA ASP A 135 3.11 -0.93 8.30
C ASP A 135 2.05 0.01 8.91
N CYS A 136 0.94 0.26 8.19
CA CYS A 136 -0.13 1.12 8.68
C CYS A 136 -1.54 0.61 8.31
N PRO A 137 -1.92 -0.60 8.78
CA PRO A 137 -3.19 -1.23 8.42
C PRO A 137 -4.39 -0.32 8.63
N SER A 138 -4.45 0.43 9.73
CA SER A 138 -5.57 1.34 10.03
C SER A 138 -5.75 2.44 8.98
N LYS A 139 -4.66 3.08 8.54
CA LYS A 139 -4.73 4.14 7.52
C LYS A 139 -5.12 3.59 6.14
N LEU A 140 -4.66 2.39 5.82
CA LEU A 140 -5.06 1.71 4.59
C LEU A 140 -6.57 1.38 4.63
N VAL A 141 -7.06 0.87 5.75
CA VAL A 141 -8.50 0.57 5.95
C VAL A 141 -9.33 1.84 5.85
N GLU A 142 -8.94 2.93 6.49
CA GLU A 142 -9.61 4.23 6.37
C GLU A 142 -9.71 4.67 4.90
N ALA A 143 -8.61 4.63 4.15
CA ALA A 143 -8.60 4.97 2.73
C ALA A 143 -9.54 4.09 1.89
N ILE A 144 -9.58 2.79 2.16
CA ILE A 144 -10.46 1.85 1.46
C ILE A 144 -11.92 2.12 1.82
N LEU A 145 -12.25 2.38 3.09
CA LEU A 145 -13.60 2.69 3.53
C LEU A 145 -14.10 4.02 2.92
N GLU A 146 -13.27 5.06 2.91
CA GLU A 146 -13.55 6.33 2.24
C GLU A 146 -13.83 6.13 0.74
N PHE A 147 -12.99 5.33 0.07
CA PHE A 147 -13.15 5.00 -1.35
C PHE A 147 -14.45 4.24 -1.61
N CYS A 148 -14.71 3.18 -0.84
CA CYS A 148 -15.92 2.36 -0.95
C CYS A 148 -17.17 3.19 -0.66
N GLY A 149 -17.16 4.06 0.35
CA GLY A 149 -18.28 4.94 0.68
C GLY A 149 -18.67 5.85 -0.48
N ARG A 150 -17.69 6.47 -1.16
CA ARG A 150 -17.95 7.29 -2.35
C ARG A 150 -18.44 6.47 -3.54
N CYS A 151 -17.90 5.27 -3.75
CA CYS A 151 -18.33 4.39 -4.85
C CYS A 151 -19.74 3.83 -4.62
N SER A 152 -20.10 3.53 -3.37
CA SER A 152 -21.41 2.98 -2.99
C SER A 152 -22.56 3.98 -3.14
N LEU A 153 -22.27 5.28 -3.23
CA LEU A 153 -23.29 6.28 -3.59
C LEU A 153 -23.62 6.29 -5.09
N SER A 154 -22.77 5.68 -5.93
CA SER A 154 -22.96 5.62 -7.39
C SER A 154 -23.75 4.40 -7.87
N VAL A 155 -23.94 3.39 -7.02
CA VAL A 155 -24.76 2.20 -7.27
C VAL A 155 -25.80 2.20 -6.16
N GLY A 156 -27.08 2.41 -6.45
CA GLY A 156 -28.15 2.69 -5.48
C GLY A 156 -28.42 1.61 -4.42
N GLY A 157 -27.45 1.32 -3.57
CA GLY A 157 -27.50 0.34 -2.48
C GLY A 157 -26.67 0.86 -1.31
N SER A 158 -27.36 1.27 -0.26
CA SER A 158 -26.79 1.76 1.01
C SER A 158 -25.78 0.76 1.59
N PHE A 159 -24.49 1.10 1.59
CA PHE A 159 -23.50 0.49 2.47
C PHE A 159 -23.16 1.46 3.62
N ARG A 160 -23.49 1.06 4.85
CA ARG A 160 -23.12 1.77 6.09
C ARG A 160 -22.28 0.86 6.98
N PRO A 161 -20.96 1.08 7.08
CA PRO A 161 -20.23 0.78 8.31
C PRO A 161 -20.03 2.09 9.08
N GLY A 162 -20.50 2.07 10.33
CA GLY A 162 -20.46 3.11 11.37
C GLY A 162 -19.64 4.39 11.13
N GLY A 163 -20.36 5.51 11.08
CA GLY A 163 -19.82 6.87 11.19
C GLY A 163 -20.36 7.78 10.09
N ALA A 164 -21.35 8.62 10.41
CA ALA A 164 -21.85 9.61 9.47
C ALA A 164 -20.72 10.60 9.12
N VAL A 165 -20.15 10.44 7.92
CA VAL A 165 -19.26 11.46 7.34
C VAL A 165 -20.15 12.67 7.05
N LYS A 166 -19.93 13.75 7.81
CA LYS A 166 -20.67 15.01 7.62
C LYS A 166 -20.54 15.44 6.15
N SER A 167 -21.68 15.67 5.52
CA SER A 167 -21.76 16.19 4.16
C SER A 167 -21.03 17.54 4.05
N ALA A 168 -20.54 17.86 2.85
CA ALA A 168 -19.87 19.14 2.60
C ALA A 168 -20.73 20.35 2.99
N SER A 169 -22.05 20.24 2.86
CA SER A 169 -23.02 21.25 3.32
C SER A 169 -23.06 21.40 4.83
N GLU A 170 -22.94 20.31 5.60
CA GLU A 170 -22.93 20.36 7.07
C GLU A 170 -21.61 20.96 7.59
N ILE A 171 -20.49 20.65 6.94
CA ILE A 171 -19.18 21.23 7.28
C ILE A 171 -19.17 22.74 6.97
N LEU A 172 -19.76 23.16 5.85
CA LEU A 172 -19.88 24.57 5.48
C LEU A 172 -20.81 25.32 6.44
N ALA A 173 -21.94 24.72 6.82
CA ALA A 173 -22.87 25.29 7.78
C ALA A 173 -22.22 25.48 9.16
N GLU A 174 -21.43 24.51 9.62
CA GLU A 174 -20.70 24.60 10.90
C GLU A 174 -19.62 25.69 10.88
N LYS A 175 -18.90 25.84 9.76
CA LYS A 175 -17.90 26.91 9.56
C LYS A 175 -18.56 28.30 9.52
N LEU A 176 -19.69 28.44 8.84
CA LEU A 176 -20.46 29.69 8.80
C LEU A 176 -21.05 30.06 10.17
N ALA A 177 -21.52 29.07 10.94
CA ALA A 177 -22.03 29.28 12.28
C ALA A 177 -20.92 29.75 13.25
N LYS A 178 -19.74 29.15 13.19
CA LYS A 178 -18.58 29.60 13.99
C LYS A 178 -18.11 31.01 13.60
N ALA A 179 -18.09 31.34 12.31
CA ALA A 179 -17.72 32.68 11.85
C ALA A 179 -18.71 33.75 12.33
N ARG A 180 -20.02 33.44 12.37
CA ARG A 180 -21.06 34.34 12.91
C ARG A 180 -21.00 34.52 14.42
N ALA A 181 -20.48 33.53 15.15
CA ALA A 181 -20.29 33.62 16.60
C ALA A 181 -19.03 34.40 17.02
N MET A 182 -18.15 34.74 16.07
CA MET A 182 -16.86 35.39 16.31
C MET A 182 -16.87 36.91 16.06
N VAL A 183 -18.05 37.53 15.98
CA VAL A 183 -18.17 38.99 15.81
C VAL A 183 -17.59 39.69 17.06
N PRO A 184 -16.53 40.50 16.94
CA PRO A 184 -16.04 41.32 18.04
C PRO A 184 -17.08 42.39 18.37
N LYS A 185 -17.35 42.62 19.66
CA LYS A 185 -18.11 43.80 20.12
C LYS A 185 -17.33 45.08 19.84
#